data_AF-I5AU35-F1
#
_entry.id   AF-I5AU35-F1
#
_cell.length_a   1.000
_cell.length_b   1.000
_cell.length_c   1.000
_cell.angle_alpha   90.00
_cell.angle_beta   90.00
_cell.angle_gamma   90.00
#
_symmetry.space_group_name_H-M   'P 1'
#
loop_
_entity.id
_entity.type
_entity.pdbx_description
1 polymer ?
#
loop_
_entity_poly.entity_id
_entity_poly.type
_entity_poly.pdbx_seq_one_letter_code
_entity_poly.pdbx_strand_id
1 'polypeptide(L)'
;MVQNLRRLFCFRAALVILLTGAAFLFLTPKTISAAVKAIHVQGTQLVDNSGEQVQLCGVSTHGLQWYPQYVNEASFASLKGSWGANVVRLAMYTGEGGYCTGGDKTRLEQIIDTGVKAANNQGMYCIIDWHTLSDSNPQTYQGEAVNFFRKMSAKYASYNNVIYEICNEPCNGTTWGQVKSYADAVVAAIRANDKKALILVGTPNWAQLGLDGSLYNAYYSNQTDTDLNTILNNRINDSNLMYTCHFYATTHVDWLRARVNRAIDAGLPVFISECSICDSSGGGNIDYTQADAWKNLIVQRRLSFCAWSLCNKAETSALISSGCQKTSGWSDSDLSATGKWFKKFIWNQGELSKPTPEGAMFRLYHPHTGEHFYTSSRLERNTLVSRGWIYEGIGWYAPKKSSTPVYRLYYPFTTDHHYTSDKHEYDTLIKKYGWKGEGIGWYSSDSKEVPIYRQYNPGARTGAHNYSDSKYENDVLVSKHGWIAEGIGWYGIRQ
;
A
#
# COMPACT_ATOMS: atom_id res chain seq x y z
N MET A 1 -68.11 24.62 -30.33
CA MET A 1 -68.85 23.73 -29.40
C MET A 1 -68.80 22.33 -30.02
N VAL A 2 -68.24 21.30 -29.35
CA VAL A 2 -68.44 19.83 -29.65
C VAL A 2 -67.98 19.35 -31.07
N GLN A 3 -67.27 18.26 -31.38
CA GLN A 3 -66.47 17.21 -30.72
C GLN A 3 -66.07 16.17 -31.83
N ASN A 4 -65.08 15.32 -31.57
CA ASN A 4 -64.94 13.91 -31.99
C ASN A 4 -64.66 13.44 -33.47
N LEU A 5 -63.39 13.06 -33.67
CA LEU A 5 -62.86 11.75 -34.11
C LEU A 5 -63.59 10.84 -35.15
N ARG A 6 -62.82 10.39 -36.15
CA ARG A 6 -62.49 8.96 -36.53
C ARG A 6 -61.36 8.98 -37.60
N ARG A 7 -60.20 8.31 -37.40
CA ARG A 7 -59.80 6.94 -37.86
C ARG A 7 -60.05 6.69 -39.38
N LEU A 8 -59.17 6.14 -40.23
CA LEU A 8 -57.98 5.28 -40.01
C LEU A 8 -57.03 5.21 -41.28
N PHE A 9 -55.70 5.22 -41.06
CA PHE A 9 -54.51 4.68 -41.81
C PHE A 9 -54.38 4.41 -43.35
N CYS A 10 -53.13 4.64 -43.84
CA CYS A 10 -52.36 3.97 -44.93
C CYS A 10 -52.70 4.28 -46.42
N PHE A 11 -51.77 4.32 -47.40
CA PHE A 11 -50.30 4.09 -47.46
C PHE A 11 -49.68 4.68 -48.79
N ARG A 12 -48.41 5.15 -48.78
CA ARG A 12 -47.53 5.43 -49.98
C ARG A 12 -48.03 6.54 -50.94
N ALA A 13 -47.23 7.30 -51.68
CA ALA A 13 -45.77 7.50 -51.85
C ALA A 13 -45.56 8.97 -52.32
N ALA A 14 -44.38 9.59 -52.48
CA ALA A 14 -42.96 9.32 -52.13
C ALA A 14 -42.20 10.67 -52.26
N LEU A 15 -40.97 10.78 -51.71
CA LEU A 15 -40.02 11.81 -52.13
C LEU A 15 -38.57 11.32 -51.99
N VAL A 16 -37.81 11.44 -53.08
CA VAL A 16 -36.37 11.16 -53.13
C VAL A 16 -35.64 12.44 -52.73
N ILE A 17 -34.76 12.37 -51.71
CA ILE A 17 -33.73 13.38 -51.45
C ILE A 17 -32.38 12.65 -51.43
N LEU A 18 -31.41 13.20 -52.16
CA LEU A 18 -30.14 12.55 -52.45
C LEU A 18 -29.28 12.36 -51.20
N LEU A 19 -28.60 11.21 -51.15
CA LEU A 19 -27.44 10.98 -50.32
C LEU A 19 -26.25 11.80 -50.83
N THR A 20 -25.88 12.86 -50.11
CA THR A 20 -24.51 13.39 -50.13
C THR A 20 -23.87 13.11 -48.78
N GLY A 21 -22.89 12.19 -48.78
CA GLY A 21 -22.28 11.68 -47.57
C GLY A 21 -21.34 12.70 -46.91
N ALA A 22 -21.81 13.39 -45.88
CA ALA A 22 -20.97 13.99 -44.86
C ALA A 22 -20.96 13.06 -43.64
N ALA A 23 -20.04 12.09 -43.63
CA ALA A 23 -19.78 11.29 -42.45
C ALA A 23 -19.13 12.18 -41.38
N PHE A 24 -19.96 12.85 -40.58
CA PHE A 24 -19.52 13.37 -39.28
C PHE A 24 -19.09 12.18 -38.44
N LEU A 25 -17.78 11.86 -38.47
CA LEU A 25 -17.14 11.18 -37.36
C LEU A 25 -17.32 12.09 -36.15
N PHE A 26 -18.38 11.84 -35.39
CA PHE A 26 -18.36 12.10 -33.98
C PHE A 26 -17.22 11.26 -33.41
N LEU A 27 -16.05 11.89 -33.29
CA LEU A 27 -15.02 11.48 -32.35
C LEU A 27 -15.65 11.56 -30.96
N THR A 28 -16.35 10.49 -30.58
CA THR A 28 -16.67 10.23 -29.18
C THR A 28 -15.35 10.33 -28.44
N PRO A 29 -15.21 11.23 -27.45
CA PRO A 29 -13.95 11.38 -26.75
C PRO A 29 -13.59 10.00 -26.18
N LYS A 30 -12.47 9.47 -26.65
CA LYS A 30 -12.02 8.11 -26.34
C LYS A 30 -11.93 8.01 -24.82
N THR A 31 -12.90 7.35 -24.20
CA THR A 31 -12.99 7.24 -22.74
C THR A 31 -11.72 6.53 -22.27
N ILE A 32 -10.86 7.28 -21.57
CA ILE A 32 -9.58 6.77 -21.06
C ILE A 32 -9.88 5.88 -19.85
N SER A 33 -10.37 4.67 -20.14
CA SER A 33 -10.70 3.65 -19.15
C SER A 33 -9.44 2.88 -18.74
N ALA A 34 -8.61 3.52 -17.91
CA ALA A 34 -7.69 2.85 -16.99
C ALA A 34 -7.44 3.65 -15.70
N ALA A 35 -8.21 4.71 -15.45
CA ALA A 35 -8.07 5.51 -14.25
C ALA A 35 -8.46 4.69 -13.02
N VAL A 36 -7.52 4.53 -12.09
CA VAL A 36 -7.78 4.08 -10.72
C VAL A 36 -8.91 4.89 -10.09
N LYS A 37 -9.60 4.32 -9.09
CA LYS A 37 -10.64 5.05 -8.36
C LYS A 37 -10.04 6.34 -7.78
N ALA A 38 -10.81 7.43 -7.77
CA ALA A 38 -10.39 8.61 -7.02
C ALA A 38 -10.33 8.26 -5.52
N ILE A 39 -9.32 8.82 -4.85
CA ILE A 39 -9.04 8.61 -3.42
C ILE A 39 -9.06 9.93 -2.66
N HIS A 40 -9.41 9.85 -1.39
CA HIS A 40 -9.36 10.99 -0.48
C HIS A 40 -9.01 10.55 0.95
N VAL A 41 -8.60 11.51 1.77
CA VAL A 41 -8.36 11.32 3.19
C VAL A 41 -9.69 11.25 3.94
N GLN A 42 -9.85 10.21 4.77
CA GLN A 42 -10.92 10.08 5.74
C GLN A 42 -10.32 9.71 7.10
N GLY A 43 -10.38 10.64 8.06
CA GLY A 43 -9.66 10.51 9.33
C GLY A 43 -8.15 10.52 9.09
N THR A 44 -7.46 9.43 9.42
CA THR A 44 -6.02 9.26 9.18
C THR A 44 -5.67 8.35 8.01
N GLN A 45 -6.69 7.87 7.28
CA GLN A 45 -6.56 6.84 6.24
C GLN A 45 -6.91 7.39 4.86
N LEU A 46 -6.40 6.75 3.81
CA LEU A 46 -6.91 6.93 2.46
C LEU A 46 -8.09 5.98 2.22
N VAL A 47 -9.12 6.49 1.57
CA VAL A 47 -10.29 5.72 1.12
C VAL A 47 -10.60 6.06 -0.33
N ASP A 48 -11.24 5.12 -1.04
CA ASP A 48 -11.83 5.39 -2.35
C ASP A 48 -13.23 6.02 -2.24
N ASN A 49 -13.84 6.38 -3.38
CA ASN A 49 -15.20 6.93 -3.42
C ASN A 49 -16.32 6.00 -2.89
N SER A 50 -16.04 4.72 -2.60
CA SER A 50 -16.95 3.78 -1.93
C SER A 50 -16.74 3.73 -0.40
N GLY A 51 -15.74 4.46 0.14
CA GLY A 51 -15.36 4.40 1.54
C GLY A 51 -14.43 3.22 1.89
N GLU A 52 -14.00 2.43 0.90
CA GLU A 52 -13.07 1.32 1.11
C GLU A 52 -11.65 1.84 1.31
N GLN A 53 -10.94 1.32 2.32
CA GLN A 53 -9.60 1.78 2.67
C GLN A 53 -8.55 1.39 1.63
N VAL A 54 -7.89 2.39 1.06
CA VAL A 54 -6.80 2.23 0.10
C VAL A 54 -5.45 2.38 0.80
N GLN A 55 -4.51 1.50 0.47
CA GLN A 55 -3.11 1.61 0.86
C GLN A 55 -2.27 1.65 -0.42
N LEU A 56 -1.41 2.67 -0.55
CA LEU A 56 -0.50 2.80 -1.68
C LEU A 56 0.86 2.21 -1.32
N CYS A 57 1.35 1.28 -2.13
CA CYS A 57 2.64 0.62 -1.93
C CYS A 57 3.39 0.63 -3.26
N GLY A 58 4.61 1.17 -3.27
CA GLY A 58 5.34 1.36 -4.51
C GLY A 58 6.77 1.83 -4.32
N VAL A 59 7.29 2.53 -5.33
CA VAL A 59 8.69 2.93 -5.44
C VAL A 59 8.81 4.39 -5.87
N SER A 60 9.82 5.07 -5.34
CA SER A 60 10.28 6.37 -5.84
C SER A 60 11.34 6.16 -6.92
N THR A 61 11.32 6.98 -7.95
CA THR A 61 12.52 7.22 -8.75
C THR A 61 13.61 7.83 -7.86
N HIS A 62 14.88 7.64 -8.20
CA HIS A 62 15.90 8.61 -7.81
C HIS A 62 15.66 9.92 -8.59
N GLY A 63 16.41 10.99 -8.30
CA GLY A 63 16.33 12.27 -9.01
C GLY A 63 16.28 12.15 -10.55
N LEU A 64 15.22 12.71 -11.14
CA LEU A 64 14.90 12.60 -12.58
C LEU A 64 15.98 13.20 -13.51
N GLN A 65 16.80 14.12 -13.00
CA GLN A 65 17.92 14.69 -13.75
C GLN A 65 19.08 13.70 -13.94
N TRP A 66 19.21 12.70 -13.06
CA TRP A 66 20.30 11.72 -13.06
C TRP A 66 19.88 10.34 -13.58
N TYR A 67 18.67 9.88 -13.22
CA TYR A 67 18.18 8.53 -13.55
C TYR A 67 16.87 8.51 -14.39
N PRO A 68 16.71 9.36 -15.43
CA PRO A 68 15.46 9.45 -16.19
C PRO A 68 15.10 8.16 -16.95
N GLN A 69 16.07 7.30 -17.25
CA GLN A 69 15.87 6.08 -18.05
C GLN A 69 14.89 5.08 -17.42
N TYR A 70 14.65 5.16 -16.11
CA TYR A 70 13.70 4.31 -15.39
C TYR A 70 12.25 4.79 -15.48
N VAL A 71 12.00 6.01 -15.99
CA VAL A 71 10.65 6.55 -16.21
C VAL A 71 10.18 6.18 -17.62
N ASN A 72 9.63 4.97 -17.75
CA ASN A 72 9.09 4.45 -19.01
C ASN A 72 7.96 3.44 -18.78
N GLU A 73 7.16 3.18 -19.81
CA GLU A 73 6.00 2.28 -19.77
C GLU A 73 6.35 0.86 -19.29
N ALA A 74 7.43 0.26 -19.83
CA ALA A 74 7.84 -1.10 -19.50
C ALA A 74 8.36 -1.24 -18.06
N SER A 75 9.03 -0.20 -17.53
CA SER A 75 9.45 -0.09 -16.14
C SER A 75 8.22 -0.17 -15.22
N PHE A 76 7.22 0.66 -15.48
CA PHE A 76 6.04 0.75 -14.61
C PHE A 76 5.14 -0.48 -14.76
N ALA A 77 5.05 -1.07 -15.95
CA ALA A 77 4.43 -2.39 -16.15
C ALA A 77 5.14 -3.50 -15.36
N SER A 78 6.48 -3.45 -15.24
CA SER A 78 7.26 -4.41 -14.43
C SER A 78 7.01 -4.23 -12.93
N LEU A 79 6.89 -2.99 -12.45
CA LEU A 79 6.53 -2.69 -11.06
C LEU A 79 5.10 -3.14 -10.74
N LYS A 80 4.14 -2.83 -11.62
CA LYS A 80 2.76 -3.29 -11.49
C LYS A 80 2.65 -4.81 -11.47
N GLY A 81 3.20 -5.47 -12.50
CA GLY A 81 3.00 -6.88 -12.77
C GLY A 81 3.89 -7.83 -11.98
N SER A 82 5.12 -7.44 -11.65
CA SER A 82 6.11 -8.31 -10.96
C SER A 82 6.42 -7.90 -9.52
N TRP A 83 6.01 -6.71 -9.09
CA TRP A 83 6.13 -6.26 -7.69
C TRP A 83 4.77 -6.04 -7.02
N GLY A 84 3.66 -6.01 -7.77
CA GLY A 84 2.34 -5.69 -7.22
C GLY A 84 2.16 -4.22 -6.85
N ALA A 85 3.06 -3.33 -7.29
CA ALA A 85 3.01 -1.92 -6.96
C ALA A 85 1.73 -1.26 -7.51
N ASN A 86 1.18 -0.32 -6.74
CA ASN A 86 0.01 0.47 -7.17
C ASN A 86 0.28 1.98 -7.22
N VAL A 87 1.47 2.44 -6.82
CA VAL A 87 1.93 3.83 -6.91
C VAL A 87 3.37 3.91 -7.41
N VAL A 88 3.71 5.00 -8.09
CA VAL A 88 5.08 5.45 -8.35
C VAL A 88 5.24 6.90 -7.88
N ARG A 89 6.44 7.26 -7.42
CA ARG A 89 6.81 8.65 -7.08
C ARG A 89 7.89 9.15 -8.03
N LEU A 90 7.71 10.35 -8.56
CA LEU A 90 8.60 11.00 -9.52
C LEU A 90 9.36 12.13 -8.82
N ALA A 91 10.54 11.82 -8.28
CA ALA A 91 11.37 12.73 -7.49
C ALA A 91 12.05 13.80 -8.36
N MET A 92 11.39 14.94 -8.57
CA MET A 92 11.95 16.05 -9.34
C MET A 92 12.68 17.02 -8.42
N TYR A 93 14.00 16.84 -8.31
CA TYR A 93 14.87 17.73 -7.53
C TYR A 93 14.70 19.19 -7.95
N THR A 94 14.72 20.08 -6.97
CA THR A 94 14.73 21.53 -7.15
C THR A 94 16.16 22.04 -7.25
N GLY A 95 17.00 21.68 -6.28
CA GLY A 95 18.44 21.88 -6.25
C GLY A 95 19.23 20.86 -7.10
N GLU A 96 20.55 20.81 -6.92
CA GLU A 96 21.43 19.71 -7.38
C GLU A 96 21.32 19.35 -8.88
N GLY A 97 21.35 20.36 -9.76
CA GLY A 97 21.17 20.15 -11.20
C GLY A 97 19.71 19.90 -11.62
N GLY A 98 18.77 20.06 -10.69
CA GLY A 98 17.34 19.92 -10.86
C GLY A 98 16.63 21.19 -11.36
N TYR A 99 15.31 21.22 -11.16
CA TYR A 99 14.38 22.14 -11.81
C TYR A 99 14.69 23.63 -11.55
N CYS A 100 15.15 24.00 -10.36
CA CYS A 100 15.45 25.40 -10.01
C CYS A 100 16.93 25.76 -10.23
N THR A 101 17.85 24.81 -10.18
CA THR A 101 19.30 25.06 -10.32
C THR A 101 19.93 24.26 -11.46
N GLY A 102 20.02 24.86 -12.65
CA GLY A 102 20.81 24.34 -13.77
C GLY A 102 20.19 23.19 -14.59
N GLY A 103 19.12 22.56 -14.12
CA GLY A 103 18.40 21.53 -14.88
C GLY A 103 17.52 22.09 -15.99
N ASP A 104 17.32 21.29 -17.05
CA ASP A 104 16.37 21.62 -18.12
C ASP A 104 14.93 21.39 -17.64
N LYS A 105 14.27 22.50 -17.25
CA LYS A 105 12.87 22.53 -16.83
C LYS A 105 11.93 21.85 -17.85
N THR A 106 12.15 22.06 -19.15
CA THR A 106 11.27 21.50 -20.20
C THR A 106 11.42 19.98 -20.26
N ARG A 107 12.65 19.48 -20.22
CA ARG A 107 12.94 18.04 -20.21
C ARG A 107 12.42 17.36 -18.94
N LEU A 108 12.57 17.99 -17.77
CA LEU A 108 12.06 17.45 -16.50
C LEU A 108 10.52 17.32 -16.52
N GLU A 109 9.81 18.33 -17.03
CA GLU A 109 8.35 18.26 -17.20
C GLU A 109 7.90 17.20 -18.23
N GLN A 110 8.70 16.96 -19.29
CA GLN A 110 8.45 15.88 -20.25
C GLN A 110 8.65 14.49 -19.62
N ILE A 111 9.63 14.33 -18.73
CA ILE A 111 9.83 13.09 -17.97
C ILE A 111 8.64 12.87 -17.02
N ILE A 112 8.15 13.92 -16.35
CA ILE A 112 6.95 13.84 -15.51
C ILE A 112 5.71 13.46 -16.33
N ASP A 113 5.50 14.08 -17.50
CA ASP A 113 4.41 13.72 -18.42
C ASP A 113 4.47 12.25 -18.86
N THR A 114 5.67 11.76 -19.16
CA THR A 114 5.92 10.35 -19.50
C THR A 114 5.56 9.44 -18.33
N GLY A 115 6.00 9.77 -17.11
CA GLY A 115 5.72 8.99 -15.91
C GLY A 115 4.24 8.97 -15.52
N VAL A 116 3.57 10.12 -15.52
CA VAL A 116 2.12 10.23 -15.20
C VAL A 116 1.29 9.41 -16.19
N LYS A 117 1.61 9.48 -17.49
CA LYS A 117 0.93 8.68 -18.53
C LYS A 117 1.18 7.19 -18.36
N ALA A 118 2.43 6.77 -18.15
CA ALA A 118 2.77 5.37 -17.92
C ALA A 118 2.06 4.82 -16.67
N ALA A 119 2.02 5.57 -15.57
CA ALA A 119 1.31 5.17 -14.36
C ALA A 119 -0.19 5.03 -14.61
N ASN A 120 -0.81 5.98 -15.33
CA ASN A 120 -2.22 5.91 -15.69
C ASN A 120 -2.53 4.71 -16.60
N ASN A 121 -1.69 4.43 -17.60
CA ASN A 121 -1.84 3.28 -18.51
C ASN A 121 -1.80 1.94 -17.75
N GLN A 122 -0.97 1.84 -16.70
CA GLN A 122 -0.83 0.65 -15.86
C GLN A 122 -1.84 0.57 -14.70
N GLY A 123 -2.78 1.52 -14.58
CA GLY A 123 -3.70 1.59 -13.45
C GLY A 123 -2.96 1.75 -12.12
N MET A 124 -2.05 2.71 -12.05
CA MET A 124 -1.26 3.10 -10.87
C MET A 124 -1.44 4.58 -10.56
N TYR A 125 -1.35 4.93 -9.28
CA TYR A 125 -1.21 6.32 -8.84
C TYR A 125 0.21 6.84 -9.16
N CYS A 126 0.33 8.15 -9.31
CA CYS A 126 1.59 8.84 -9.60
C CYS A 126 1.72 10.05 -8.67
N ILE A 127 2.73 10.03 -7.80
CA ILE A 127 3.11 11.18 -7.00
C ILE A 127 4.06 12.05 -7.83
N ILE A 128 3.68 13.29 -8.09
CA ILE A 128 4.57 14.33 -8.63
C ILE A 128 5.19 15.04 -7.43
N ASP A 129 6.47 14.81 -7.22
CA ASP A 129 7.23 15.28 -6.06
C ASP A 129 8.12 16.47 -6.42
N TRP A 130 7.90 17.58 -5.73
CA TRP A 130 8.77 18.76 -5.74
C TRP A 130 9.86 18.57 -4.70
N HIS A 131 10.94 17.94 -5.16
CA HIS A 131 11.90 17.28 -4.30
C HIS A 131 12.93 18.27 -3.74
N THR A 132 12.48 19.05 -2.74
CA THR A 132 13.31 19.91 -1.90
C THR A 132 14.23 19.07 -1.01
N LEU A 133 15.51 19.38 -0.99
CA LEU A 133 16.54 18.74 -0.17
C LEU A 133 17.64 19.74 0.20
N SER A 134 18.62 19.96 -0.70
CA SER A 134 19.73 20.90 -0.45
C SER A 134 19.28 22.34 -0.22
N ASP A 135 18.19 22.74 -0.87
CA ASP A 135 17.54 24.06 -0.75
C ASP A 135 16.79 24.27 0.58
N SER A 136 16.67 23.22 1.39
CA SER A 136 16.30 23.17 2.82
C SER A 136 14.94 23.75 3.23
N ASN A 137 14.71 25.04 2.96
CA ASN A 137 13.44 25.71 3.22
C ASN A 137 12.63 25.74 1.92
N PRO A 138 11.40 25.20 1.87
CA PRO A 138 10.60 25.19 0.64
C PRO A 138 10.23 26.60 0.16
N GLN A 139 10.33 27.63 1.01
CA GLN A 139 10.14 29.02 0.62
C GLN A 139 11.21 29.54 -0.37
N THR A 140 12.40 28.90 -0.44
CA THR A 140 13.52 29.30 -1.31
C THR A 140 13.11 29.44 -2.79
N TYR A 141 12.24 28.54 -3.28
CA TYR A 141 11.74 28.54 -4.67
C TYR A 141 10.19 28.55 -4.72
N GLN A 142 9.55 29.26 -3.80
CA GLN A 142 8.08 29.26 -3.68
C GLN A 142 7.37 29.75 -4.95
N GLY A 143 7.94 30.74 -5.66
CA GLY A 143 7.36 31.26 -6.91
C GLY A 143 7.36 30.21 -8.02
N GLU A 144 8.46 29.51 -8.20
CA GLU A 144 8.62 28.40 -9.14
C GLU A 144 7.67 27.25 -8.79
N ALA A 145 7.60 26.86 -7.51
CA ALA A 145 6.71 25.80 -7.03
C ALA A 145 5.23 26.12 -7.31
N VAL A 146 4.78 27.33 -6.94
CA VAL A 146 3.41 27.80 -7.20
C VAL A 146 3.07 27.77 -8.69
N ASN A 147 4.00 28.18 -9.56
CA ASN A 147 3.78 28.16 -11.01
C ASN A 147 3.80 26.75 -11.59
N PHE A 148 4.72 25.90 -11.15
CA PHE A 148 4.82 24.49 -11.53
C PHE A 148 3.55 23.71 -11.13
N PHE A 149 3.12 23.79 -9.87
CA PHE A 149 1.93 23.08 -9.40
C PHE A 149 0.64 23.64 -10.00
N ARG A 150 0.54 24.95 -10.29
CA ARG A 150 -0.58 25.49 -11.07
C ARG A 150 -0.64 24.87 -12.47
N LYS A 151 0.52 24.69 -13.13
CA LYS A 151 0.61 24.05 -14.45
C LYS A 151 0.27 22.56 -14.42
N MET A 152 0.80 21.82 -13.44
CA MET A 152 0.55 20.37 -13.32
C MET A 152 -0.88 20.05 -12.87
N SER A 153 -1.47 20.86 -11.97
CA SER A 153 -2.90 20.72 -11.61
C SER A 153 -3.82 21.06 -12.77
N ALA A 154 -3.58 22.15 -13.52
CA ALA A 154 -4.37 22.46 -14.72
C ALA A 154 -4.31 21.33 -15.77
N LYS A 155 -3.14 20.70 -15.94
CA LYS A 155 -2.92 19.65 -16.93
C LYS A 155 -3.54 18.30 -16.55
N TYR A 156 -3.55 17.95 -15.26
CA TYR A 156 -3.96 16.63 -14.78
C TYR A 156 -5.25 16.62 -13.94
N ALA A 157 -6.02 17.72 -13.83
CA ALA A 157 -7.27 17.78 -13.06
C ALA A 157 -8.37 16.76 -13.44
N SER A 158 -8.24 16.07 -14.57
CA SER A 158 -9.11 14.96 -14.99
C SER A 158 -8.59 13.56 -14.63
N TYR A 159 -7.39 13.46 -14.05
CA TYR A 159 -6.71 12.22 -13.73
C TYR A 159 -6.92 11.87 -12.25
N ASN A 160 -7.71 10.83 -11.97
CA ASN A 160 -7.91 10.30 -10.61
C ASN A 160 -6.61 9.76 -9.96
N ASN A 161 -5.54 9.59 -10.74
CA ASN A 161 -4.33 8.89 -10.32
C ASN A 161 -3.18 9.83 -9.88
N VAL A 162 -3.30 11.14 -10.06
CA VAL A 162 -2.21 12.09 -9.74
C VAL A 162 -2.32 12.60 -8.29
N ILE A 163 -1.18 12.60 -7.62
CA ILE A 163 -0.98 13.07 -6.24
C ILE A 163 0.14 14.12 -6.28
N TYR A 164 0.03 15.20 -5.51
CA TYR A 164 1.03 16.28 -5.48
C TYR A 164 1.78 16.30 -4.16
N GLU A 165 3.06 15.98 -4.16
CA GLU A 165 3.95 16.14 -3.00
C GLU A 165 4.69 17.47 -3.12
N ILE A 166 4.28 18.46 -2.33
CA ILE A 166 4.63 19.86 -2.60
C ILE A 166 5.98 20.28 -2.04
N CYS A 167 6.55 19.49 -1.14
CA CYS A 167 7.93 19.58 -0.67
C CYS A 167 8.31 18.22 -0.07
N ASN A 168 9.47 17.71 -0.46
CA ASN A 168 10.04 16.44 0.03
C ASN A 168 10.53 16.61 1.48
N GLU A 169 11.70 17.22 1.68
CA GLU A 169 12.38 17.25 2.97
C GLU A 169 12.75 18.67 3.44
N PRO A 170 11.79 19.42 4.02
CA PRO A 170 12.09 20.62 4.79
C PRO A 170 13.09 20.32 5.91
N CYS A 171 14.26 20.95 5.91
CA CYS A 171 15.37 20.59 6.81
C CYS A 171 16.22 21.81 7.24
N ASN A 172 17.35 21.55 7.92
CA ASN A 172 18.33 22.54 8.36
C ASN A 172 17.72 23.76 9.09
N GLY A 173 16.89 23.50 10.11
CA GLY A 173 16.26 24.55 10.93
C GLY A 173 14.99 25.17 10.33
N THR A 174 14.52 24.70 9.17
CA THR A 174 13.23 25.12 8.60
C THR A 174 12.09 24.79 9.56
N THR A 175 11.28 25.79 9.93
CA THR A 175 10.21 25.63 10.92
C THR A 175 8.88 25.18 10.29
N TRP A 176 7.99 24.57 11.08
CA TRP A 176 6.63 24.24 10.62
C TRP A 176 5.85 25.48 10.16
N GLY A 177 6.07 26.66 10.75
CA GLY A 177 5.42 27.90 10.31
C GLY A 177 5.80 28.31 8.88
N GLN A 178 7.07 28.12 8.49
CA GLN A 178 7.54 28.38 7.12
C GLN A 178 6.97 27.35 6.14
N VAL A 179 6.99 26.07 6.51
CA VAL A 179 6.39 24.98 5.72
C VAL A 179 4.89 25.20 5.50
N LYS A 180 4.14 25.56 6.55
CA LYS A 180 2.70 25.84 6.44
C LYS A 180 2.43 27.05 5.55
N SER A 181 3.17 28.14 5.70
CA SER A 181 3.02 29.35 4.87
C SER A 181 3.29 29.07 3.38
N TYR A 182 4.32 28.28 3.09
CA TYR A 182 4.57 27.75 1.75
C TYR A 182 3.42 26.87 1.25
N ALA A 183 2.97 25.93 2.09
CA ALA A 183 1.92 24.98 1.74
C ALA A 183 0.59 25.67 1.45
N ASP A 184 0.16 26.64 2.27
CA ASP A 184 -1.06 27.42 2.03
C ASP A 184 -1.05 28.08 0.63
N ALA A 185 0.11 28.58 0.17
CA ALA A 185 0.27 29.19 -1.16
C ALA A 185 0.23 28.16 -2.31
N VAL A 186 0.90 27.01 -2.16
CA VAL A 186 0.95 25.97 -3.21
C VAL A 186 -0.37 25.19 -3.27
N VAL A 187 -0.99 24.88 -2.14
CA VAL A 187 -2.33 24.28 -2.06
C VAL A 187 -3.35 25.19 -2.74
N ALA A 188 -3.33 26.50 -2.50
CA ALA A 188 -4.20 27.44 -3.21
C ALA A 188 -4.01 27.41 -4.74
N ALA A 189 -2.76 27.24 -5.21
CA ALA A 189 -2.44 27.13 -6.63
C ALA A 189 -2.91 25.81 -7.27
N ILE A 190 -2.83 24.69 -6.54
CA ILE A 190 -3.39 23.39 -6.96
C ILE A 190 -4.91 23.45 -6.98
N ARG A 191 -5.51 23.88 -5.87
CA ARG A 191 -6.96 24.02 -5.66
C ARG A 191 -7.62 25.02 -6.59
N ALA A 192 -6.87 25.90 -7.27
CA ALA A 192 -7.40 26.72 -8.35
C ALA A 192 -7.95 25.87 -9.50
N ASN A 193 -7.26 24.77 -9.85
CA ASN A 193 -7.59 23.88 -10.97
C ASN A 193 -8.21 22.56 -10.52
N ASP A 194 -7.65 21.93 -9.48
CA ASP A 194 -8.12 20.64 -8.96
C ASP A 194 -8.59 20.76 -7.51
N LYS A 195 -9.92 20.79 -7.35
CA LYS A 195 -10.62 20.87 -6.06
C LYS A 195 -10.51 19.60 -5.21
N LYS A 196 -10.06 18.48 -5.78
CA LYS A 196 -10.12 17.14 -5.17
C LYS A 196 -8.77 16.44 -5.07
N ALA A 197 -7.71 16.92 -5.72
CA ALA A 197 -6.39 16.30 -5.67
C ALA A 197 -5.94 15.94 -4.25
N LEU A 198 -5.34 14.76 -4.09
CA LEU A 198 -4.62 14.41 -2.87
C LEU A 198 -3.28 15.18 -2.85
N ILE A 199 -2.98 15.82 -1.73
CA ILE A 199 -1.76 16.58 -1.53
C ILE A 199 -0.94 15.94 -0.39
N LEU A 200 0.37 15.79 -0.58
CA LEU A 200 1.32 15.38 0.44
C LEU A 200 2.21 16.58 0.80
N VAL A 201 2.50 16.78 2.08
CA VAL A 201 3.34 17.90 2.56
C VAL A 201 4.48 17.41 3.44
N GLY A 202 5.70 17.72 3.01
CA GLY A 202 6.93 17.56 3.77
C GLY A 202 6.83 18.13 5.18
N THR A 203 7.33 17.40 6.17
CA THR A 203 7.44 17.92 7.54
C THR A 203 8.87 18.35 7.88
N PRO A 204 9.08 19.22 8.89
CA PRO A 204 10.42 19.65 9.26
C PRO A 204 11.34 18.51 9.70
N ASN A 205 12.64 18.78 9.57
CA ASN A 205 13.75 17.88 9.85
C ASN A 205 13.69 16.61 8.99
N TRP A 206 13.83 16.78 7.66
CA TRP A 206 13.83 15.69 6.68
C TRP A 206 12.59 14.80 6.77
N ALA A 207 11.41 15.45 6.83
CA ALA A 207 10.13 14.78 7.02
C ALA A 207 10.10 13.85 8.24
N GLN A 208 10.66 14.24 9.39
CA GLN A 208 10.62 13.45 10.63
C GLN A 208 9.53 13.94 11.60
N LEU A 209 8.42 14.47 11.06
CA LEU A 209 7.32 15.06 11.83
C LEU A 209 7.80 16.10 12.85
N GLY A 210 8.84 16.86 12.49
CA GLY A 210 9.39 17.95 13.29
C GLY A 210 10.54 17.61 14.25
N LEU A 211 10.91 16.35 14.49
CA LEU A 211 12.02 16.08 15.42
C LEU A 211 13.37 16.31 14.76
N ASP A 212 14.25 17.09 15.38
CA ASP A 212 15.68 17.07 15.03
C ASP A 212 16.34 15.79 15.59
N GLY A 213 17.01 15.02 14.74
CA GLY A 213 17.75 13.82 15.13
C GLY A 213 18.85 14.07 16.17
N SER A 214 19.31 15.31 16.35
CA SER A 214 20.18 15.71 17.47
C SER A 214 19.54 15.45 18.85
N LEU A 215 18.22 15.37 18.92
CA LEU A 215 17.41 15.10 20.11
C LEU A 215 17.11 13.62 20.33
N TYR A 216 17.89 12.68 19.77
CA TYR A 216 17.74 11.23 20.04
C TYR A 216 17.64 10.90 21.55
N ASN A 217 18.41 11.61 22.39
CA ASN A 217 18.37 11.47 23.85
C ASN A 217 17.06 11.95 24.49
N ALA A 218 16.27 12.81 23.83
CA ALA A 218 15.01 13.33 24.37
C ALA A 218 13.90 12.27 24.43
N TYR A 219 13.97 11.23 23.59
CA TYR A 219 13.07 10.08 23.66
C TYR A 219 13.15 9.35 25.02
N TYR A 220 14.31 9.40 25.68
CA TYR A 220 14.54 8.81 27.01
C TYR A 220 14.30 9.78 28.17
N SER A 221 14.01 11.07 27.92
CA SER A 221 14.00 12.12 28.97
C SER A 221 12.61 12.65 29.37
N ASN A 222 11.52 12.07 28.88
CA ASN A 222 10.13 12.52 29.11
C ASN A 222 9.87 13.99 28.73
N GLN A 223 10.65 14.58 27.83
CA GLN A 223 10.41 15.95 27.37
C GLN A 223 9.09 16.05 26.59
N THR A 224 8.39 17.17 26.78
CA THR A 224 7.25 17.55 25.95
C THR A 224 7.73 17.80 24.52
N ASP A 225 7.41 16.87 23.63
CA ASP A 225 7.62 16.97 22.18
C ASP A 225 6.82 18.15 21.59
N THR A 226 7.44 19.33 21.63
CA THR A 226 6.90 20.61 21.18
C THR A 226 6.73 20.65 19.67
N ASP A 227 7.56 19.93 18.93
CA ASP A 227 7.64 20.07 17.48
C ASP A 227 6.49 19.32 16.80
N LEU A 228 6.16 18.10 17.25
CA LEU A 228 4.96 17.41 16.79
C LEU A 228 3.71 18.16 17.23
N ASN A 229 3.68 18.68 18.46
CA ASN A 229 2.55 19.48 18.95
C ASN A 229 2.37 20.76 18.12
N THR A 230 3.45 21.37 17.62
CA THR A 230 3.40 22.55 16.73
C THR A 230 2.72 22.21 15.40
N ILE A 231 2.98 21.02 14.84
CA ILE A 231 2.27 20.53 13.64
C ILE A 231 0.80 20.23 13.97
N LEU A 232 0.54 19.49 15.05
CA LEU A 232 -0.80 19.06 15.46
C LEU A 232 -1.75 20.23 15.78
N ASN A 233 -1.24 21.32 16.36
CA ASN A 233 -1.99 22.50 16.77
C ASN A 233 -2.14 23.54 15.65
N ASN A 234 -1.32 23.48 14.59
CA ASN A 234 -1.33 24.45 13.49
C ASN A 234 -1.39 23.74 12.13
N ARG A 235 -2.41 22.90 11.94
CA ARG A 235 -2.60 22.10 10.72
C ARG A 235 -2.92 22.99 9.51
N ILE A 236 -2.67 22.48 8.31
CA ILE A 236 -3.08 23.13 7.06
C ILE A 236 -4.61 22.96 6.94
N ASN A 237 -5.30 24.02 6.53
CA ASN A 237 -6.76 24.01 6.41
C ASN A 237 -7.21 23.44 5.05
N ASP A 238 -6.91 22.16 4.81
CA ASP A 238 -7.35 21.39 3.66
C ASP A 238 -7.79 19.99 4.11
N SER A 239 -8.91 19.50 3.57
CA SER A 239 -9.49 18.21 3.97
C SER A 239 -8.96 17.00 3.20
N ASN A 240 -8.21 17.19 2.11
CA ASN A 240 -7.65 16.09 1.32
C ASN A 240 -6.12 16.20 1.20
N LEU A 241 -5.46 16.16 2.36
CA LEU A 241 -4.03 16.36 2.53
C LEU A 241 -3.45 15.39 3.56
N MET A 242 -2.26 14.87 3.30
CA MET A 242 -1.48 14.06 4.26
C MET A 242 -0.10 14.67 4.52
N TYR A 243 0.45 14.33 5.68
CA TYR A 243 1.75 14.77 6.16
C TYR A 243 2.78 13.68 5.90
N THR A 244 3.93 14.03 5.32
CA THR A 244 4.94 13.00 5.03
C THR A 244 5.77 12.67 6.26
N CYS A 245 6.11 11.39 6.40
CA CYS A 245 7.14 10.91 7.32
C CYS A 245 8.15 10.06 6.54
N HIS A 246 9.42 10.45 6.49
CA HIS A 246 10.46 9.65 5.83
C HIS A 246 11.24 8.84 6.86
N PHE A 247 11.77 7.69 6.45
CA PHE A 247 12.66 6.90 7.31
C PHE A 247 13.70 6.11 6.51
N TYR A 248 14.84 5.94 7.14
CA TYR A 248 15.92 5.04 6.73
C TYR A 248 16.20 4.13 7.92
N ALA A 249 15.87 2.84 7.79
CA ALA A 249 15.61 1.95 8.91
C ALA A 249 16.76 1.82 9.93
N THR A 250 18.01 1.87 9.48
CA THR A 250 19.19 1.75 10.36
C THR A 250 19.39 3.00 11.23
N THR A 251 19.05 4.19 10.74
CA THR A 251 19.13 5.45 11.53
C THR A 251 17.88 5.68 12.36
N HIS A 252 16.71 5.44 11.76
CA HIS A 252 15.42 5.86 12.28
C HIS A 252 14.74 4.68 12.95
N VAL A 253 14.88 4.58 14.27
CA VAL A 253 14.50 3.38 15.05
C VAL A 253 13.18 3.59 15.81
N ASP A 254 13.02 3.02 17.00
CA ASP A 254 11.76 3.04 17.77
C ASP A 254 11.22 4.44 18.04
N TRP A 255 12.08 5.43 18.23
CA TRP A 255 11.67 6.81 18.52
C TRP A 255 10.81 7.41 17.40
N LEU A 256 11.16 7.20 16.12
CA LEU A 256 10.40 7.75 15.00
C LEU A 256 9.13 6.92 14.77
N ARG A 257 9.19 5.60 14.97
CA ARG A 257 7.98 4.74 14.97
C ARG A 257 6.98 5.15 16.05
N ALA A 258 7.45 5.48 17.25
CA ALA A 258 6.61 6.00 18.34
C ALA A 258 6.03 7.38 18.00
N ARG A 259 6.81 8.27 17.37
CA ARG A 259 6.36 9.57 16.88
C ARG A 259 5.27 9.46 15.83
N VAL A 260 5.43 8.57 14.84
CA VAL A 260 4.43 8.25 13.82
C VAL A 260 3.14 7.72 14.45
N ASN A 261 3.25 6.78 15.40
CA ASN A 261 2.08 6.31 16.16
C ASN A 261 1.35 7.46 16.84
N ARG A 262 2.05 8.30 17.62
CA ARG A 262 1.45 9.45 18.31
C ARG A 262 0.79 10.45 17.36
N ALA A 263 1.39 10.71 16.20
CA ALA A 263 0.80 11.60 15.20
C ALA A 263 -0.53 11.04 14.68
N ILE A 264 -0.58 9.75 14.33
CA ILE A 264 -1.78 9.05 13.85
C ILE A 264 -2.84 8.95 14.96
N ASP A 265 -2.45 8.59 16.18
CA ASP A 265 -3.36 8.48 17.32
C ASP A 265 -3.93 9.87 17.73
N ALA A 266 -3.20 10.96 17.46
CA ALA A 266 -3.69 12.34 17.54
C ALA A 266 -4.47 12.81 16.28
N GLY A 267 -4.81 11.88 15.37
CA GLY A 267 -5.63 12.16 14.20
C GLY A 267 -4.92 12.88 13.05
N LEU A 268 -3.60 12.80 12.93
CA LEU A 268 -2.85 13.31 11.77
C LEU A 268 -2.77 12.22 10.67
N PRO A 269 -3.21 12.49 9.42
CA PRO A 269 -3.02 11.56 8.31
C PRO A 269 -1.56 11.56 7.86
N VAL A 270 -0.88 10.41 7.95
CA VAL A 270 0.55 10.26 7.64
C VAL A 270 0.76 9.37 6.40
N PHE A 271 1.68 9.78 5.52
CA PHE A 271 2.12 9.03 4.33
C PHE A 271 3.65 8.89 4.36
N ILE A 272 4.20 7.73 3.98
CA ILE A 272 5.66 7.51 3.93
C ILE A 272 6.15 7.66 2.48
N SER A 273 6.21 8.88 1.97
CA SER A 273 6.51 9.12 0.54
C SER A 273 7.95 8.79 0.18
N GLU A 274 8.83 8.63 1.17
CA GLU A 274 10.16 8.07 0.98
C GLU A 274 10.57 7.16 2.14
N CYS A 275 11.10 5.98 1.84
CA CYS A 275 11.80 5.17 2.84
C CYS A 275 12.82 4.20 2.24
N SER A 276 13.84 3.84 3.01
CA SER A 276 14.76 2.74 2.69
C SER A 276 15.16 1.91 3.91
N ILE A 277 15.84 0.78 3.69
CA ILE A 277 16.20 -0.19 4.76
C ILE A 277 17.65 -0.07 5.24
N CYS A 278 18.44 0.83 4.66
CA CYS A 278 19.78 1.19 5.14
C CYS A 278 19.72 2.40 6.11
N ASP A 279 20.88 2.97 6.44
CA ASP A 279 20.95 4.27 7.12
C ASP A 279 20.67 5.44 6.16
N SER A 280 20.51 6.62 6.77
CA SER A 280 20.11 7.89 6.13
C SER A 280 21.13 8.51 5.16
N SER A 281 22.33 7.95 5.01
CA SER A 281 23.21 8.30 3.89
C SER A 281 22.76 7.71 2.55
N GLY A 282 21.86 6.71 2.59
CA GLY A 282 21.50 5.89 1.44
C GLY A 282 22.56 4.85 1.02
N GLY A 283 23.74 4.85 1.67
CA GLY A 283 24.93 4.10 1.22
C GLY A 283 25.57 3.14 2.22
N GLY A 284 25.23 3.18 3.52
CA GLY A 284 25.79 2.27 4.52
C GLY A 284 24.93 1.02 4.77
N ASN A 285 24.89 0.54 6.01
CA ASN A 285 24.46 -0.82 6.36
C ASN A 285 22.93 -0.99 6.43
N ILE A 286 22.45 -2.19 6.10
CA ILE A 286 21.05 -2.63 6.28
C ILE A 286 20.87 -3.25 7.66
N ASP A 287 19.93 -2.73 8.45
CA ASP A 287 19.39 -3.44 9.62
C ASP A 287 18.02 -4.04 9.30
N TYR A 288 17.99 -5.35 9.04
CA TYR A 288 16.76 -6.07 8.74
C TYR A 288 15.78 -6.13 9.94
N THR A 289 16.27 -6.06 11.17
CA THR A 289 15.43 -6.03 12.38
C THR A 289 14.65 -4.72 12.43
N GLN A 290 15.31 -3.60 12.16
CA GLN A 290 14.65 -2.30 12.07
C GLN A 290 13.76 -2.18 10.84
N ALA A 291 14.16 -2.75 9.70
CA ALA A 291 13.33 -2.80 8.51
C ALA A 291 12.02 -3.59 8.75
N ASP A 292 12.09 -4.74 9.43
CA ASP A 292 10.90 -5.51 9.81
C ASP A 292 10.08 -4.81 10.90
N ALA A 293 10.69 -4.05 11.82
CA ALA A 293 9.95 -3.22 12.77
C ALA A 293 9.16 -2.09 12.08
N TRP A 294 9.72 -1.47 11.03
CA TRP A 294 8.99 -0.52 10.17
C TRP A 294 7.90 -1.20 9.34
N LYS A 295 8.19 -2.35 8.74
CA LYS A 295 7.22 -3.20 8.04
C LYS A 295 6.00 -3.50 8.92
N ASN A 296 6.24 -3.84 10.18
CA ASN A 296 5.19 -4.09 11.18
C ASN A 296 4.31 -2.86 11.40
N LEU A 297 4.91 -1.68 11.60
CA LEU A 297 4.16 -0.44 11.78
C LEU A 297 3.32 -0.09 10.53
N ILE A 298 3.92 -0.20 9.34
CA ILE A 298 3.26 0.07 8.06
C ILE A 298 2.03 -0.83 7.89
N VAL A 299 2.15 -2.12 8.17
CA VAL A 299 1.04 -3.09 8.09
C VAL A 299 -0.02 -2.80 9.16
N GLN A 300 0.39 -2.54 10.41
CA GLN A 300 -0.52 -2.30 11.53
C GLN A 300 -1.35 -1.03 11.37
N ARG A 301 -0.74 0.05 10.86
CA ARG A 301 -1.39 1.36 10.67
C ARG A 301 -1.89 1.60 9.24
N ARG A 302 -1.73 0.61 8.35
CA ARG A 302 -2.08 0.65 6.91
C ARG A 302 -1.46 1.85 6.17
N LEU A 303 -0.24 2.21 6.56
CA LEU A 303 0.46 3.36 5.99
C LEU A 303 0.81 3.11 4.53
N SER A 304 0.59 4.13 3.71
CA SER A 304 1.06 4.12 2.34
C SER A 304 2.55 4.44 2.29
N PHE A 305 3.31 3.82 1.39
CA PHE A 305 4.75 4.03 1.27
C PHE A 305 5.31 3.94 -0.16
N CYS A 306 6.41 4.66 -0.40
CA CYS A 306 7.24 4.55 -1.61
C CYS A 306 8.70 4.28 -1.24
N ALA A 307 9.27 3.20 -1.79
CA ALA A 307 10.65 2.79 -1.52
C ALA A 307 11.68 3.60 -2.33
N TRP A 308 12.73 4.09 -1.66
CA TRP A 308 13.89 4.77 -2.25
C TRP A 308 15.03 3.76 -2.51
N SER A 309 15.56 3.63 -3.73
CA SER A 309 15.08 4.25 -5.00
C SER A 309 15.30 3.41 -6.26
N LEU A 310 14.46 3.66 -7.27
CA LEU A 310 14.53 3.03 -8.59
C LEU A 310 15.68 3.62 -9.43
N CYS A 311 16.89 3.19 -9.11
CA CYS A 311 18.11 3.42 -9.87
C CYS A 311 19.08 2.24 -9.70
N ASN A 312 20.18 2.23 -10.45
CA ASN A 312 21.33 1.33 -10.31
C ASN A 312 22.58 2.05 -9.79
N LYS A 313 22.41 3.09 -8.98
CA LYS A 313 23.53 3.77 -8.30
C LYS A 313 24.26 2.77 -7.40
N ALA A 314 25.58 2.92 -7.26
CA ALA A 314 26.40 2.04 -6.43
C ALA A 314 26.27 2.39 -4.94
N GLU A 315 25.06 2.24 -4.40
CA GLU A 315 24.70 2.53 -3.02
C GLU A 315 23.64 1.55 -2.49
N THR A 316 23.53 1.40 -1.18
CA THR A 316 22.67 0.38 -0.56
C THR A 316 21.18 0.61 -0.79
N SER A 317 20.73 1.86 -0.89
CA SER A 317 19.30 2.18 -1.11
C SER A 317 18.83 1.93 -2.55
N ALA A 318 19.74 1.88 -3.53
CA ALA A 318 19.38 1.60 -4.93
C ALA A 318 18.69 0.23 -5.06
N LEU A 319 17.51 0.18 -5.68
CA LEU A 319 16.70 -1.03 -5.82
C LEU A 319 17.24 -1.97 -6.92
N ILE A 320 17.87 -1.41 -7.96
CA ILE A 320 18.47 -2.18 -9.05
C ILE A 320 19.96 -2.39 -8.72
N SER A 321 20.47 -3.60 -8.98
CA SER A 321 21.89 -3.91 -8.80
C SER A 321 22.75 -3.01 -9.69
N SER A 322 23.85 -2.47 -9.17
CA SER A 322 24.71 -1.51 -9.89
C SER A 322 25.32 -2.07 -11.17
N GLY A 323 25.50 -3.39 -11.27
CA GLY A 323 25.92 -4.05 -12.51
C GLY A 323 24.82 -4.18 -13.57
N CYS A 324 23.55 -4.06 -13.20
CA CYS A 324 22.43 -4.23 -14.13
C CYS A 324 22.21 -2.96 -14.98
N GLN A 325 22.08 -3.16 -16.29
CA GLN A 325 21.82 -2.09 -17.27
C GLN A 325 20.35 -2.06 -17.74
N LYS A 326 19.49 -2.94 -17.21
CA LYS A 326 18.07 -3.00 -17.58
C LYS A 326 17.28 -1.86 -16.94
N THR A 327 16.40 -1.24 -17.74
CA THR A 327 15.46 -0.20 -17.30
C THR A 327 14.04 -0.74 -17.05
N SER A 328 13.83 -2.05 -17.19
CA SER A 328 12.58 -2.78 -16.94
C SER A 328 12.84 -4.30 -16.92
N GLY A 329 11.83 -5.12 -16.63
CA GLY A 329 11.90 -6.58 -16.79
C GLY A 329 12.91 -7.28 -15.87
N TRP A 330 13.07 -6.78 -14.64
CA TRP A 330 14.07 -7.26 -13.68
C TRP A 330 13.70 -8.64 -13.09
N SER A 331 14.61 -9.60 -13.25
CA SER A 331 14.63 -10.81 -12.43
C SER A 331 15.24 -10.52 -11.05
N ASP A 332 15.14 -11.45 -10.11
CA ASP A 332 15.73 -11.24 -8.77
C ASP A 332 17.26 -11.08 -8.83
N SER A 333 17.95 -11.63 -9.84
CA SER A 333 19.40 -11.40 -10.01
C SER A 333 19.75 -9.96 -10.44
N ASP A 334 18.80 -9.23 -11.04
CA ASP A 334 19.00 -7.83 -11.42
C ASP A 334 18.83 -6.85 -10.23
N LEU A 335 18.33 -7.33 -9.08
CA LEU A 335 17.98 -6.50 -7.92
C LEU A 335 19.04 -6.52 -6.83
N SER A 336 19.20 -5.37 -6.16
CA SER A 336 20.00 -5.26 -4.94
C SER A 336 19.34 -6.01 -3.77
N ALA A 337 20.01 -6.04 -2.61
CA ALA A 337 19.41 -6.56 -1.38
C ALA A 337 18.14 -5.77 -0.99
N THR A 338 18.21 -4.44 -1.04
CA THR A 338 17.09 -3.52 -0.81
C THR A 338 15.96 -3.71 -1.82
N GLY A 339 16.29 -3.87 -3.10
CA GLY A 339 15.33 -4.17 -4.16
C GLY A 339 14.55 -5.46 -3.93
N LYS A 340 15.26 -6.55 -3.55
CA LYS A 340 14.63 -7.84 -3.22
C LYS A 340 13.69 -7.74 -2.02
N TRP A 341 14.11 -7.05 -0.97
CA TRP A 341 13.31 -6.87 0.24
C TRP A 341 12.02 -6.09 -0.06
N PHE A 342 12.12 -4.95 -0.75
CA PHE A 342 10.95 -4.15 -1.11
C PHE A 342 10.05 -4.85 -2.14
N LYS A 343 10.59 -5.55 -3.14
CA LYS A 343 9.80 -6.37 -4.07
C LYS A 343 8.93 -7.38 -3.31
N LYS A 344 9.51 -8.12 -2.37
CA LYS A 344 8.77 -9.08 -1.53
C LYS A 344 7.72 -8.38 -0.65
N PHE A 345 8.05 -7.23 -0.06
CA PHE A 345 7.12 -6.53 0.82
C PHE A 345 5.93 -5.91 0.05
N ILE A 346 6.19 -5.22 -1.07
CA ILE A 346 5.16 -4.63 -1.93
C ILE A 346 4.28 -5.72 -2.55
N TRP A 347 4.86 -6.84 -3.01
CA TRP A 347 4.10 -7.97 -3.54
C TRP A 347 3.13 -8.51 -2.50
N ASN A 348 3.62 -8.74 -1.27
CA ASN A 348 2.78 -9.14 -0.17
C ASN A 348 1.66 -8.12 0.06
N GLN A 349 1.94 -6.81 0.16
CA GLN A 349 0.86 -5.81 0.34
C GLN A 349 -0.17 -5.83 -0.80
N GLY A 350 0.26 -6.04 -2.05
CA GLY A 350 -0.61 -6.24 -3.20
C GLY A 350 -1.59 -7.40 -2.97
N GLU A 351 -1.09 -8.58 -2.59
CA GLU A 351 -1.92 -9.74 -2.23
C GLU A 351 -2.83 -9.49 -1.01
N LEU A 352 -2.33 -8.80 0.01
CA LEU A 352 -3.12 -8.44 1.20
C LEU A 352 -4.22 -7.40 0.89
N SER A 353 -4.11 -6.66 -0.22
CA SER A 353 -5.03 -5.60 -0.65
C SER A 353 -6.21 -6.07 -1.51
N LYS A 354 -6.07 -7.19 -2.25
CA LYS A 354 -7.16 -7.76 -3.07
C LYS A 354 -8.45 -7.95 -2.27
N PRO A 355 -9.66 -7.79 -2.86
CA PRO A 355 -10.92 -8.12 -2.18
C PRO A 355 -10.91 -9.55 -1.62
N THR A 356 -11.53 -9.75 -0.45
CA THR A 356 -11.60 -11.07 0.17
C THR A 356 -12.91 -11.67 -0.27
N PRO A 357 -12.91 -12.82 -0.96
CA PRO A 357 -14.14 -13.51 -1.24
C PRO A 357 -14.84 -13.89 0.08
N GLU A 358 -16.16 -13.78 0.12
CA GLU A 358 -16.90 -14.11 1.34
C GLU A 358 -16.59 -15.55 1.78
N GLY A 359 -16.33 -15.73 3.09
CA GLY A 359 -16.00 -17.04 3.65
C GLY A 359 -14.54 -17.49 3.54
N ALA A 360 -13.62 -16.73 2.93
CA ALA A 360 -12.22 -17.16 2.78
C ALA A 360 -11.51 -17.41 4.14
N MET A 361 -11.00 -18.62 4.35
CA MET A 361 -10.10 -18.94 5.46
C MET A 361 -8.64 -18.86 4.99
N PHE A 362 -7.88 -17.91 5.53
CA PHE A 362 -6.46 -17.75 5.25
C PHE A 362 -5.63 -18.80 5.98
N ARG A 363 -4.73 -19.49 5.27
CA ARG A 363 -3.75 -20.42 5.84
C ARG A 363 -2.41 -19.72 6.01
N LEU A 364 -1.80 -19.84 7.18
CA LEU A 364 -0.45 -19.36 7.48
C LEU A 364 0.38 -20.48 8.10
N TYR A 365 1.67 -20.49 7.81
CA TYR A 365 2.64 -21.44 8.33
C TYR A 365 3.76 -20.73 9.10
N HIS A 366 4.14 -21.25 10.27
CA HIS A 366 5.26 -20.73 11.05
C HIS A 366 6.51 -21.62 10.93
N PRO A 367 7.56 -21.18 10.21
CA PRO A 367 8.66 -22.06 9.77
C PRO A 367 9.56 -22.60 10.91
N HIS A 368 9.50 -22.02 12.10
CA HIS A 368 10.33 -22.45 13.24
C HIS A 368 9.64 -23.48 14.15
N THR A 369 8.30 -23.46 14.22
CA THR A 369 7.52 -24.36 15.09
C THR A 369 6.96 -25.54 14.30
N GLY A 370 6.49 -25.29 13.07
CA GLY A 370 5.72 -26.24 12.27
C GLY A 370 4.20 -25.96 12.28
N GLU A 371 3.78 -24.96 13.05
CA GLU A 371 2.38 -24.60 13.27
C GLU A 371 1.71 -24.05 12.00
N HIS A 372 0.47 -24.48 11.76
CA HIS A 372 -0.43 -23.86 10.80
C HIS A 372 -1.55 -23.10 11.51
N PHE A 373 -1.79 -21.86 11.09
CA PHE A 373 -2.80 -20.98 11.66
C PHE A 373 -3.85 -20.61 10.61
N TYR A 374 -5.12 -20.54 11.04
CA TYR A 374 -6.26 -20.39 10.16
C TYR A 374 -7.21 -19.29 10.64
N THR A 375 -7.57 -18.37 9.75
CA THR A 375 -8.42 -17.23 10.12
C THR A 375 -9.18 -16.61 8.96
N SER A 376 -10.39 -16.11 9.25
CA SER A 376 -11.13 -15.17 8.40
C SER A 376 -10.61 -13.73 8.50
N SER A 377 -9.88 -13.41 9.58
CA SER A 377 -9.45 -12.06 9.87
C SER A 377 -8.22 -11.67 9.05
N ARG A 378 -8.41 -10.74 8.10
CA ARG A 378 -7.28 -10.08 7.43
C ARG A 378 -6.31 -9.47 8.42
N LEU A 379 -6.80 -8.84 9.49
CA LEU A 379 -5.96 -8.17 10.47
C LEU A 379 -5.02 -9.17 11.13
N GLU A 380 -5.57 -10.30 11.59
CA GLU A 380 -4.81 -11.37 12.24
C GLU A 380 -3.79 -12.00 11.29
N ARG A 381 -4.20 -12.38 10.07
CA ARG A 381 -3.29 -12.82 8.99
C ARG A 381 -2.16 -11.82 8.78
N ASN A 382 -2.49 -10.53 8.61
CA ASN A 382 -1.52 -9.48 8.34
C ASN A 382 -0.53 -9.32 9.51
N THR A 383 -1.00 -9.34 10.76
CA THR A 383 -0.16 -9.28 11.97
C THR A 383 0.75 -10.50 12.12
N LEU A 384 0.29 -11.70 11.76
CA LEU A 384 1.12 -12.90 11.79
C LEU A 384 2.20 -12.86 10.68
N VAL A 385 1.84 -12.47 9.45
CA VAL A 385 2.82 -12.26 8.35
C VAL A 385 3.87 -11.22 8.72
N SER A 386 3.46 -10.16 9.43
CA SER A 386 4.39 -9.13 9.91
C SER A 386 5.40 -9.74 10.91
N ARG A 387 4.92 -10.61 11.81
CA ARG A 387 5.70 -11.40 12.79
C ARG A 387 6.46 -12.61 12.20
N GLY A 388 6.64 -12.69 10.88
CA GLY A 388 7.48 -13.70 10.23
C GLY A 388 6.76 -15.01 9.84
N TRP A 389 5.44 -15.08 9.97
CA TRP A 389 4.67 -16.19 9.39
C TRP A 389 4.63 -16.10 7.87
N ILE A 390 4.55 -17.26 7.23
CA ILE A 390 4.38 -17.39 5.78
C ILE A 390 2.88 -17.46 5.50
N TYR A 391 2.34 -16.55 4.71
CA TYR A 391 0.98 -16.67 4.18
C TYR A 391 0.98 -17.61 2.98
N GLU A 392 0.23 -18.70 3.06
CA GLU A 392 0.20 -19.75 2.05
C GLU A 392 -0.98 -19.64 1.08
N GLY A 393 -1.92 -18.72 1.35
CA GLY A 393 -3.10 -18.49 0.53
C GLY A 393 -4.40 -18.74 1.29
N ILE A 394 -5.47 -19.00 0.55
CA ILE A 394 -6.77 -19.40 1.11
C ILE A 394 -6.79 -20.92 1.18
N GLY A 395 -6.98 -21.48 2.38
CA GLY A 395 -7.01 -22.92 2.60
C GLY A 395 -8.35 -23.58 2.27
N TRP A 396 -9.47 -22.86 2.46
CA TRP A 396 -10.82 -23.22 2.00
C TRP A 396 -11.78 -22.03 2.17
N TYR A 397 -13.05 -22.21 1.78
CA TYR A 397 -14.13 -21.27 2.05
C TYR A 397 -15.12 -21.85 3.06
N ALA A 398 -15.51 -21.05 4.06
CA ALA A 398 -16.47 -21.40 5.10
C ALA A 398 -17.76 -20.56 4.96
N PRO A 399 -18.95 -21.13 5.23
CA PRO A 399 -20.18 -20.37 5.25
C PRO A 399 -20.18 -19.30 6.35
N LYS A 400 -20.84 -18.17 6.09
CA LYS A 400 -21.03 -17.07 7.06
C LYS A 400 -21.68 -17.51 8.37
N LYS A 401 -22.59 -18.49 8.29
CA LYS A 401 -23.29 -19.11 9.42
C LYS A 401 -23.83 -20.48 9.01
N SER A 402 -23.88 -21.42 9.95
CA SER A 402 -24.53 -22.73 9.79
C SER A 402 -25.01 -23.25 11.15
N SER A 403 -25.55 -24.48 11.19
CA SER A 403 -25.86 -25.18 12.45
C SER A 403 -24.62 -25.67 13.21
N THR A 404 -23.48 -25.83 12.52
CA THR A 404 -22.28 -26.51 13.01
C THR A 404 -21.13 -25.52 13.17
N PRO A 405 -20.85 -24.99 14.37
CA PRO A 405 -19.68 -24.13 14.61
C PRO A 405 -18.37 -24.91 14.55
N VAL A 406 -17.29 -24.22 14.20
CA VAL A 406 -15.91 -24.69 14.41
C VAL A 406 -15.26 -23.76 15.42
N TYR A 407 -14.87 -24.33 16.56
CA TYR A 407 -14.29 -23.62 17.68
C TYR A 407 -12.78 -23.49 17.53
N ARG A 408 -12.22 -22.36 17.97
CA ARG A 408 -10.78 -22.12 18.05
C ARG A 408 -10.31 -22.19 19.50
N LEU A 409 -9.17 -22.84 19.74
CA LEU A 409 -8.48 -22.87 21.02
C LEU A 409 -7.02 -22.46 20.86
N TYR A 410 -6.46 -21.87 21.91
CA TYR A 410 -5.05 -21.52 22.04
C TYR A 410 -4.43 -22.21 23.25
N TYR A 411 -3.22 -22.77 23.13
CA TYR A 411 -2.47 -23.35 24.25
C TYR A 411 -1.31 -22.44 24.68
N PRO A 412 -1.39 -21.78 25.86
CA PRO A 412 -0.41 -20.76 26.25
C PRO A 412 1.04 -21.24 26.40
N PHE A 413 1.28 -22.53 26.59
CA PHE A 413 2.63 -23.07 26.84
C PHE A 413 3.43 -23.38 25.57
N THR A 414 2.77 -23.79 24.49
CA THR A 414 3.42 -24.09 23.19
C THR A 414 3.10 -23.07 22.10
N THR A 415 2.22 -22.10 22.43
CA THR A 415 1.59 -21.12 21.54
C THR A 415 0.74 -21.69 20.40
N ASP A 416 0.42 -22.99 20.46
CA ASP A 416 -0.31 -23.74 19.42
C ASP A 416 -1.81 -23.38 19.37
N HIS A 417 -2.42 -23.51 18.19
CA HIS A 417 -3.85 -23.31 17.96
C HIS A 417 -4.53 -24.59 17.48
N HIS A 418 -5.63 -24.97 18.12
CA HIS A 418 -6.45 -26.11 17.74
C HIS A 418 -7.83 -25.68 17.25
N TYR A 419 -8.40 -26.47 16.34
CA TYR A 419 -9.65 -26.16 15.67
C TYR A 419 -10.54 -27.40 15.62
N THR A 420 -11.78 -27.30 16.10
CA THR A 420 -12.67 -28.47 16.15
C THR A 420 -14.14 -28.09 16.08
N SER A 421 -14.94 -28.89 15.35
CA SER A 421 -16.39 -28.83 15.42
C SER A 421 -16.97 -29.66 16.59
N ASP A 422 -16.15 -30.48 17.26
CA ASP A 422 -16.60 -31.26 18.41
C ASP A 422 -16.58 -30.41 19.69
N LYS A 423 -17.78 -30.10 20.18
CA LYS A 423 -17.99 -29.37 21.44
C LYS A 423 -17.47 -30.13 22.66
N HIS A 424 -17.42 -31.47 22.62
CA HIS A 424 -16.87 -32.28 23.70
C HIS A 424 -15.34 -32.20 23.74
N GLU A 425 -14.67 -32.25 22.59
CA GLU A 425 -13.23 -32.01 22.46
C GLU A 425 -12.86 -30.60 22.97
N TYR A 426 -13.53 -29.56 22.48
CA TYR A 426 -13.35 -28.17 22.92
C TYR A 426 -13.48 -28.00 24.45
N ASP A 427 -14.59 -28.49 25.03
CA ASP A 427 -14.82 -28.41 26.47
C ASP A 427 -13.77 -29.19 27.27
N THR A 428 -13.32 -30.33 26.75
CA THR A 428 -12.36 -31.21 27.42
C THR A 428 -10.96 -30.61 27.42
N LEU A 429 -10.52 -30.05 26.30
CA LEU A 429 -9.23 -29.34 26.18
C LEU A 429 -9.14 -28.17 27.16
N ILE A 430 -10.23 -27.40 27.32
CA ILE A 430 -10.28 -26.29 28.28
C ILE A 430 -10.31 -26.80 29.73
N LYS A 431 -11.24 -27.71 30.06
CA LYS A 431 -11.50 -28.13 31.45
C LYS A 431 -10.42 -29.04 32.03
N LYS A 432 -9.74 -29.85 31.21
CA LYS A 432 -8.76 -30.85 31.69
C LYS A 432 -7.32 -30.55 31.28
N TYR A 433 -7.11 -29.92 30.12
CA TYR A 433 -5.78 -29.79 29.51
C TYR A 433 -5.28 -28.34 29.43
N GLY A 434 -5.96 -27.39 30.07
CA GLY A 434 -5.47 -26.01 30.25
C GLY A 434 -5.53 -25.10 29.02
N TRP A 435 -6.13 -25.55 27.92
CA TRP A 435 -6.34 -24.74 26.72
C TRP A 435 -7.26 -23.54 27.02
N LYS A 436 -7.07 -22.46 26.26
CA LYS A 436 -7.95 -21.29 26.28
C LYS A 436 -8.88 -21.37 25.08
N GLY A 437 -10.18 -21.36 25.33
CA GLY A 437 -11.17 -21.26 24.26
C GLY A 437 -11.28 -19.82 23.78
N GLU A 438 -11.15 -19.62 22.47
CA GLU A 438 -11.30 -18.31 21.82
C GLU A 438 -12.69 -18.13 21.18
N GLY A 439 -13.57 -19.12 21.32
CA GLY A 439 -14.93 -19.09 20.79
C GLY A 439 -15.04 -19.73 19.40
N ILE A 440 -15.96 -19.24 18.59
CA ILE A 440 -16.25 -19.74 17.24
C ILE A 440 -15.36 -19.00 16.24
N GLY A 441 -14.49 -19.72 15.53
CA GLY A 441 -13.66 -19.13 14.47
C GLY A 441 -14.41 -19.00 13.14
N TRP A 442 -15.17 -20.04 12.77
CA TRP A 442 -16.03 -20.09 11.59
C TRP A 442 -17.10 -21.18 11.75
N TYR A 443 -17.84 -21.47 10.69
CA TYR A 443 -18.87 -22.49 10.64
C TYR A 443 -18.52 -23.57 9.60
N SER A 444 -18.94 -24.81 9.85
CA SER A 444 -18.89 -25.91 8.88
C SER A 444 -20.08 -25.83 7.92
N SER A 445 -19.91 -26.21 6.66
CA SER A 445 -21.01 -26.37 5.71
C SER A 445 -21.95 -27.51 6.14
N ASP A 446 -23.22 -27.19 6.38
CA ASP A 446 -24.26 -28.18 6.67
C ASP A 446 -24.53 -29.07 5.43
N SER A 447 -24.29 -28.54 4.22
CA SER A 447 -24.39 -29.25 2.92
C SER A 447 -23.21 -30.19 2.64
N LYS A 448 -22.14 -30.15 3.45
CA LYS A 448 -20.97 -31.04 3.39
C LYS A 448 -20.25 -31.10 2.01
N GLU A 449 -20.12 -29.94 1.35
CA GLU A 449 -19.70 -29.85 -0.05
C GLU A 449 -18.21 -30.10 -0.31
N VAL A 450 -17.35 -29.62 0.59
CA VAL A 450 -15.88 -29.70 0.49
C VAL A 450 -15.34 -30.26 1.81
N PRO A 451 -14.80 -31.49 1.86
CA PRO A 451 -14.28 -32.06 3.10
C PRO A 451 -12.95 -31.40 3.50
N ILE A 452 -12.85 -30.95 4.75
CA ILE A 452 -11.59 -30.45 5.33
C ILE A 452 -10.97 -31.55 6.20
N TYR A 453 -9.91 -32.15 5.68
CA TYR A 453 -9.19 -33.25 6.32
C TYR A 453 -8.31 -32.72 7.45
N ARG A 454 -8.36 -33.38 8.62
CA ARG A 454 -7.53 -33.10 9.79
C ARG A 454 -6.39 -34.12 9.87
N GLN A 455 -5.16 -33.65 10.04
CA GLN A 455 -3.99 -34.50 10.32
C GLN A 455 -3.25 -34.00 11.56
N TYR A 456 -2.72 -34.94 12.34
CA TYR A 456 -1.87 -34.69 13.51
C TYR A 456 -0.41 -35.12 13.24
N ASN A 457 0.54 -34.27 13.58
CA ASN A 457 1.97 -34.52 13.46
C ASN A 457 2.57 -34.86 14.85
N PRO A 458 2.82 -36.15 15.16
CA PRO A 458 3.44 -36.55 16.42
C PRO A 458 4.91 -36.08 16.55
N GLY A 459 5.55 -35.64 15.46
CA GLY A 459 6.93 -35.14 15.44
C GLY A 459 7.07 -33.61 15.44
N ALA A 460 5.98 -32.85 15.56
CA ALA A 460 6.02 -31.39 15.61
C ALA A 460 6.71 -30.88 16.89
N ARG A 461 7.41 -29.75 16.81
CA ARG A 461 8.05 -29.10 17.97
C ARG A 461 7.02 -28.40 18.84
N THR A 462 6.20 -27.56 18.20
CA THR A 462 4.93 -27.00 18.69
C THR A 462 4.07 -26.73 17.46
N GLY A 463 2.74 -26.81 17.53
CA GLY A 463 1.92 -26.73 16.32
C GLY A 463 1.72 -28.11 15.69
N ALA A 464 0.76 -28.89 16.19
CA ALA A 464 0.66 -30.30 15.81
C ALA A 464 -0.37 -30.62 14.70
N HIS A 465 -1.30 -29.73 14.35
CA HIS A 465 -2.38 -30.05 13.42
C HIS A 465 -2.28 -29.30 12.08
N ASN A 466 -2.68 -29.99 10.99
CA ASN A 466 -2.94 -29.39 9.69
C ASN A 466 -4.40 -29.66 9.28
N TYR A 467 -4.95 -28.70 8.54
CA TYR A 467 -6.31 -28.71 8.01
C TYR A 467 -6.28 -28.30 6.55
N SER A 468 -6.85 -29.13 5.68
CA SER A 468 -6.75 -28.99 4.23
C SER A 468 -7.97 -29.52 3.49
N ASP A 469 -8.40 -28.86 2.42
CA ASP A 469 -9.38 -29.40 1.46
C ASP A 469 -8.74 -30.40 0.48
N SER A 470 -7.41 -30.40 0.38
CA SER A 470 -6.65 -31.26 -0.53
C SER A 470 -6.49 -32.66 0.05
N LYS A 471 -7.29 -33.60 -0.47
CA LYS A 471 -7.09 -35.04 -0.18
C LYS A 471 -5.68 -35.50 -0.57
N TYR A 472 -5.09 -34.93 -1.62
CA TYR A 472 -3.72 -35.26 -2.03
C TYR A 472 -2.68 -34.84 -0.97
N GLU A 473 -2.81 -33.64 -0.40
CA GLU A 473 -1.93 -33.17 0.69
C GLU A 473 -2.08 -34.08 1.92
N ASN A 474 -3.31 -34.40 2.33
CA ASN A 474 -3.60 -35.38 3.39
C ASN A 474 -2.89 -36.72 3.15
N ASP A 475 -3.10 -37.32 1.97
CA ASP A 475 -2.57 -38.66 1.66
C ASP A 475 -1.03 -38.65 1.60
N VAL A 476 -0.41 -37.57 1.13
CA VAL A 476 1.05 -37.40 1.10
C VAL A 476 1.63 -37.21 2.50
N LEU A 477 1.06 -36.33 3.33
CA LEU A 477 1.51 -36.12 4.71
C LEU A 477 1.47 -37.42 5.52
N VAL A 478 0.38 -38.19 5.38
CA VAL A 478 0.18 -39.45 6.10
C VAL A 478 1.10 -40.55 5.58
N SER A 479 1.15 -40.78 4.26
CA SER A 479 1.92 -41.91 3.69
C SER A 479 3.42 -41.69 3.58
N LYS A 480 3.90 -40.44 3.53
CA LYS A 480 5.33 -40.11 3.28
C LYS A 480 6.00 -39.31 4.39
N HIS A 481 5.24 -38.62 5.24
CA HIS A 481 5.79 -37.72 6.26
C HIS A 481 5.42 -38.11 7.70
N GLY A 482 4.76 -39.27 7.90
CA GLY A 482 4.48 -39.83 9.23
C GLY A 482 3.38 -39.12 10.01
N TRP A 483 2.54 -38.33 9.36
CA TRP A 483 1.38 -37.71 9.98
C TRP A 483 0.27 -38.74 10.19
N ILE A 484 -0.55 -38.53 11.23
CA ILE A 484 -1.70 -39.37 11.55
C ILE A 484 -2.95 -38.72 10.98
N ALA A 485 -3.70 -39.47 10.16
CA ALA A 485 -5.00 -39.01 9.67
C ALA A 485 -6.06 -39.10 10.78
N GLU A 486 -6.78 -38.00 11.02
CA GLU A 486 -7.89 -37.96 11.98
C GLU A 486 -9.26 -37.86 11.30
N GLY A 487 -9.29 -38.00 9.97
CA GLY A 487 -10.51 -37.96 9.16
C GLY A 487 -10.89 -36.55 8.72
N ILE A 488 -12.20 -36.29 8.61
CA ILE A 488 -12.74 -34.99 8.20
C ILE A 488 -13.10 -34.21 9.47
N GLY A 489 -12.41 -33.10 9.70
CA GLY A 489 -12.67 -32.24 10.86
C GLY A 489 -13.95 -31.41 10.71
N TRP A 490 -14.22 -30.90 9.50
CA TRP A 490 -15.45 -30.19 9.13
C TRP A 490 -15.56 -30.09 7.60
N TYR A 491 -16.53 -29.33 7.09
CA TYR A 491 -16.72 -29.10 5.67
C TYR A 491 -16.70 -27.60 5.32
N GLY A 492 -16.12 -27.26 4.18
CA GLY A 492 -16.23 -25.96 3.53
C GLY A 492 -17.38 -25.90 2.50
N ILE A 493 -17.50 -24.76 1.86
CA ILE A 493 -18.38 -24.49 0.70
C ILE A 493 -17.55 -24.39 -0.59
N ARG A 494 -18.21 -24.60 -1.73
CA ARG A 494 -17.63 -24.26 -3.04
C ARG A 494 -17.68 -22.76 -3.32
N GLN A 495 -16.88 -22.33 -4.27
CA GLN A 495 -16.78 -20.94 -4.75
C GLN A 495 -17.38 -20.79 -6.15
#